data_AF-A0A0V0GLH2-F1
#
_entry.id   AF-A0A0V0GLH2-F1
#
_cell.length_a   1.000
_cell.length_b   1.000
_cell.length_c   1.000
_cell.angle_alpha   90.00
_cell.angle_beta   90.00
_cell.angle_gamma   90.00
#
_symmetry.space_group_name_H-M   'P 1'
#
loop_
_entity.id
_entity.type
_entity.pdbx_description
1 polymer ?
#
loop_
_entity_poly.entity_id
_entity_poly.type
_entity_poly.pdbx_seq_one_letter_code
_entity_poly.pdbx_strand_id
1 'polypeptide(L)'
;MIDSVVDTQVQIEKHIQAALVGRDYSVESLLAKRHQIRGLIFSPMGEALSERTYALHLKEILQLGTVQSLPFRRVERAIKDFNLFLELERA
;
A
#
# COMPACT_ATOMS: atom_id res chain seq x y z
N MET A 1 -16.60 1.91 -17.15
CA MET A 1 -16.46 0.67 -16.35
C MET A 1 -16.35 1.10 -14.91
N ILE A 2 -17.27 0.65 -14.05
CA ILE A 2 -17.07 0.74 -12.61
C ILE A 2 -16.11 -0.41 -12.30
N ASP A 3 -14.83 -0.10 -12.13
CA ASP A 3 -13.92 -1.08 -11.53
C ASP A 3 -14.52 -1.44 -10.17
N SER A 4 -14.68 -2.74 -9.89
CA SER A 4 -15.23 -3.13 -8.60
C SER A 4 -14.32 -2.61 -7.49
N VAL A 5 -14.85 -2.44 -6.27
CA VAL A 5 -14.03 -2.08 -5.10
C VAL A 5 -12.79 -2.96 -4.98
N VAL A 6 -12.96 -4.24 -5.25
CA VAL A 6 -11.88 -5.23 -5.21
C VAL A 6 -10.81 -4.91 -6.26
N ASP A 7 -11.21 -4.59 -7.49
CA ASP A 7 -10.26 -4.22 -8.55
C ASP A 7 -9.47 -2.96 -8.18
N THR A 8 -10.15 -1.95 -7.61
CA THR A 8 -9.50 -0.72 -7.15
C THR A 8 -8.48 -1.02 -6.04
N GLN A 9 -8.83 -1.87 -5.07
CA GLN A 9 -7.90 -2.31 -4.03
C GLN A 9 -6.69 -3.04 -4.62
N VAL A 10 -6.90 -3.98 -5.54
CA VAL A 10 -5.83 -4.73 -6.21
C VAL A 10 -4.87 -3.79 -6.94
N GLN A 11 -5.36 -2.76 -7.63
CA GLN A 11 -4.50 -1.78 -8.30
C GLN A 11 -3.67 -0.96 -7.31
N ILE A 12 -4.28 -0.48 -6.22
CA ILE A 12 -3.58 0.23 -5.15
C ILE A 12 -2.46 -0.65 -4.55
N GLU A 13 -2.76 -1.91 -4.24
CA GLU A 13 -1.79 -2.87 -3.71
C GLU A 13 -0.61 -3.09 -4.65
N LYS A 14 -0.88 -3.30 -5.94
CA LYS A 14 0.17 -3.50 -6.95
C LYS A 14 1.12 -2.33 -7.01
N HIS A 15 0.59 -1.10 -7.06
CA HIS A 15 1.41 0.10 -7.10
C HIS A 15 2.26 0.26 -5.84
N ILE A 16 1.70 0.01 -4.65
CA ILE A 16 2.42 0.13 -3.38
C ILE A 16 3.49 -0.95 -3.26
N GLN A 17 3.19 -2.21 -3.58
CA GLN A 17 4.16 -3.30 -3.56
C GLN A 17 5.31 -3.04 -4.53
N ALA A 18 5.02 -2.60 -5.76
CA ALA A 18 6.06 -2.24 -6.73
C ALA A 18 6.97 -1.10 -6.22
N ALA A 19 6.40 -0.09 -5.56
CA ALA A 19 7.18 0.99 -4.97
C ALA A 19 8.03 0.56 -3.77
N LEU A 20 7.60 -0.45 -3.00
CA LEU A 20 8.40 -1.03 -1.92
C LEU A 20 9.52 -1.92 -2.47
N VAL A 21 9.26 -2.71 -3.51
CA VAL A 21 10.30 -3.48 -4.21
C VAL A 21 11.36 -2.55 -4.82
N GLY A 22 10.94 -1.43 -5.42
CA GLY A 22 11.86 -0.39 -5.91
C GLY A 22 12.65 0.34 -4.81
N ARG A 23 12.41 0.02 -3.53
CA ARG A 23 13.20 0.46 -2.37
C ARG A 23 13.95 -0.70 -1.71
N ASP A 24 14.19 -1.76 -2.46
CA ASP A 24 14.95 -2.95 -2.06
C ASP A 24 14.33 -3.71 -0.89
N TYR A 25 13.01 -3.64 -0.69
CA TYR A 25 12.33 -4.55 0.24
C TYR A 25 12.08 -5.91 -0.41
N SER A 26 12.37 -6.98 0.32
CA SER A 26 12.20 -8.36 -0.14
C SER A 26 10.75 -8.68 -0.48
N VAL A 27 10.52 -9.29 -1.65
CA VAL A 27 9.20 -9.77 -2.05
C VAL A 27 8.64 -10.79 -1.04
N GLU A 28 9.50 -11.66 -0.49
CA GLU A 28 9.10 -12.64 0.52
C GLU A 28 8.57 -11.95 1.78
N SER A 29 9.28 -10.93 2.27
CA SER A 29 8.85 -10.16 3.43
C SER A 29 7.55 -9.38 3.15
N LEU A 30 7.38 -8.83 1.95
CA LEU A 30 6.15 -8.14 1.56
C LEU A 30 4.95 -9.10 1.55
N LEU A 31 5.12 -10.33 1.04
CA LEU A 31 4.09 -11.36 1.03
C LEU A 31 3.75 -11.86 2.44
N ALA A 32 4.77 -12.04 3.29
CA ALA A 32 4.60 -12.43 4.68
C ALA A 32 3.81 -11.38 5.48
N LYS A 33 4.02 -10.09 5.17
CA LYS A 33 3.39 -8.95 5.85
C LYS A 33 2.17 -8.39 5.11
N ARG A 34 1.69 -9.05 4.05
CA ARG A 34 0.61 -8.55 3.18
C ARG A 34 -0.65 -8.12 3.94
N HIS A 35 -1.04 -8.84 4.99
CA HIS A 35 -2.26 -8.52 5.76
C HIS A 35 -2.08 -7.25 6.59
N GLN A 36 -0.91 -7.05 7.19
CA GLN A 36 -0.58 -5.81 7.91
C GLN A 36 -0.52 -4.62 6.94
N ILE A 37 0.14 -4.80 5.79
CA ILE A 37 0.20 -3.78 4.73
C ILE A 37 -1.22 -3.42 4.26
N ARG A 38 -2.07 -4.41 3.96
CA ARG A 38 -3.48 -4.17 3.59
C ARG A 38 -4.26 -3.44 4.68
N GLY A 39 -4.04 -3.77 5.96
CA GLY A 39 -4.65 -3.06 7.08
C GLY A 39 -4.28 -1.57 7.09
N LEU A 40 -3.00 -1.25 6.89
CA LEU A 40 -2.52 0.14 6.83
C LEU A 40 -3.10 0.93 5.65
N ILE A 41 -3.35 0.25 4.52
CA ILE A 41 -3.84 0.88 3.29
C ILE A 41 -5.37 1.06 3.34
N PHE A 42 -6.11 0.00 3.67
CA PHE A 42 -7.57 -0.08 3.47
C PHE A 42 -8.39 0.03 4.74
N SER A 43 -7.78 -0.19 5.91
CA SER A 43 -8.46 -0.13 7.21
C SER A 43 -7.61 0.57 8.28
N PRO A 44 -7.09 1.78 8.03
CA PRO A 44 -6.10 2.42 8.91
C PRO A 44 -6.63 2.77 10.31
N MET A 45 -7.95 2.80 10.50
CA MET A 45 -8.61 3.05 11.79
C MET A 45 -9.33 1.80 12.35
N GLY A 46 -9.02 0.61 11.81
CA GLY A 46 -9.70 -0.64 12.18
C GLY A 46 -10.96 -0.94 11.36
N GLU A 47 -11.45 0.01 10.57
CA GLU A 47 -12.62 -0.14 9.69
C GLU A 47 -12.26 0.13 8.23
N ALA A 48 -12.94 -0.56 7.32
CA ALA A 48 -12.72 -0.40 5.89
C ALA A 48 -13.07 1.02 5.41
N LEU A 49 -12.20 1.62 4.60
CA LEU A 49 -12.49 2.90 3.96
C LEU A 49 -13.60 2.75 2.91
N SER A 50 -14.27 3.86 2.60
CA SER A 50 -15.30 3.90 1.56
C SER A 50 -14.74 3.73 0.15
N GLU A 51 -15.56 3.25 -0.78
CA GLU A 51 -15.17 3.10 -2.20
C GLU A 51 -14.67 4.42 -2.80
N ARG A 52 -15.32 5.54 -2.43
CA ARG A 52 -14.90 6.89 -2.82
C ARG A 52 -13.48 7.18 -2.37
N THR A 53 -13.09 6.75 -1.18
CA THR A 53 -11.73 6.94 -0.65
C THR A 53 -10.73 6.10 -1.43
N TYR A 54 -11.06 4.87 -1.81
CA TYR A 54 -10.21 4.06 -2.69
C TYR A 54 -10.00 4.72 -4.05
N ALA A 55 -11.06 5.23 -4.68
CA ALA A 55 -10.95 5.94 -5.95
C ALA A 55 -10.06 7.19 -5.84
N LEU A 56 -10.14 7.94 -4.74
CA LEU A 56 -9.25 9.07 -4.47
C LEU A 56 -7.79 8.62 -4.30
N HIS A 57 -7.54 7.56 -3.54
CA HIS A 57 -6.19 7.01 -3.36
C HIS A 57 -5.58 6.54 -4.68
N LEU A 58 -6.35 5.84 -5.52
CA LEU A 58 -5.87 5.42 -6.84
C LEU A 58 -5.59 6.63 -7.73
N LYS A 59 -6.45 7.66 -7.71
CA LYS A 59 -6.21 8.92 -8.43
C LYS A 59 -4.90 9.60 -7.98
N GLU A 60 -4.63 9.68 -6.67
CA GLU A 60 -3.37 10.22 -6.15
C GLU A 60 -2.16 9.44 -6.68
N ILE A 61 -2.22 8.10 -6.62
CA ILE A 61 -1.14 7.23 -7.13
C ILE A 61 -0.87 7.50 -8.61
N LEU A 62 -1.92 7.56 -9.44
CA LEU A 62 -1.79 7.71 -10.89
C LEU A 62 -1.37 9.13 -11.31
N GLN A 63 -1.73 10.16 -10.54
CA GLN A 63 -1.47 11.56 -10.91
C GLN A 63 -0.19 12.13 -10.26
N LEU A 64 0.12 11.73 -9.04
CA LEU A 64 1.24 12.29 -8.25
C LEU A 64 2.38 11.30 -8.07
N GLY A 65 2.17 10.03 -8.42
CA GLY A 65 3.09 8.93 -8.19
C GLY A 65 2.86 8.24 -6.84
N THR A 66 3.16 6.94 -6.77
CA THR A 66 2.87 6.09 -5.60
C THR A 66 3.47 6.66 -4.31
N VAL A 67 4.73 7.11 -4.32
CA VAL A 67 5.43 7.60 -3.12
C VAL A 67 4.76 8.84 -2.53
N GLN A 68 4.07 9.64 -3.36
CA GLN A 68 3.35 10.84 -2.93
C GLN A 68 1.90 10.56 -2.52
N SER A 69 1.42 9.32 -2.62
CA SER A 69 0.06 8.96 -2.23
C SER A 69 -0.08 8.81 -0.72
N LEU A 70 -1.25 9.14 -0.17
CA LEU A 70 -1.52 8.92 1.26
C LEU A 70 -1.35 7.45 1.70
N PRO A 71 -1.85 6.42 0.98
CA PRO A 71 -1.70 5.04 1.42
C PRO A 71 -0.24 4.58 1.47
N PHE A 72 0.62 4.99 0.53
CA PHE A 72 2.05 4.68 0.60
C PHE A 72 2.70 5.33 1.82
N ARG A 73 2.42 6.61 2.10
CA ARG A 73 2.97 7.31 3.27
C ARG A 73 2.56 6.66 4.59
N ARG A 74 1.37 6.05 4.68
CA ARG A 74 0.95 5.26 5.87
C ARG A 74 1.85 4.04 6.06
N VAL A 75 2.14 3.31 4.98
CA VAL A 75 3.06 2.16 5.04
C VAL A 75 4.47 2.61 5.39
N GLU A 76 4.98 3.66 4.75
CA GLU A 76 6.31 4.21 5.04
C GLU A 76 6.43 4.66 6.50
N ARG A 77 5.41 5.35 7.03
CA ARG A 77 5.36 5.73 8.43
C ARG A 77 5.37 4.51 9.35
N ALA A 78 4.57 3.48 9.05
CA ALA A 78 4.57 2.27 9.86
C ALA A 78 5.94 1.58 9.91
N ILE A 79 6.71 1.62 8.81
CA ILE A 79 8.09 1.12 8.78
C ILE A 79 8.99 1.99 9.65
N LYS A 80 8.94 3.32 9.47
CA LYS A 80 9.76 4.29 10.23
C LYS A 80 9.49 4.24 11.74
N ASP A 81 8.24 4.01 12.12
CA ASP A 81 7.78 3.95 13.50
C ASP A 81 7.92 2.53 14.10
N PHE A 82 8.57 1.59 13.39
CA PHE A 82 8.76 0.20 13.82
C PHE A 82 7.46 -0.59 14.10
N ASN A 83 6.35 -0.17 13.47
CA ASN A 83 5.07 -0.88 13.50
C ASN A 83 4.93 -1.92 12.37
N LEU A 84 5.80 -1.84 11.35
CA LEU A 84 5.90 -2.79 10.25
C LEU A 84 7.38 -3.10 9.99
N PHE A 85 7.77 -4.36 10.18
CA PHE A 85 9.12 -4.83 9.90
C PHE A 85 9.15 -5.53 8.54
N LEU A 86 9.97 -4.99 7.64
CA LEU A 86 10.24 -5.56 6.33
C LEU A 86 11.74 -5.87 6.20
N GLU A 87 12.05 -7.02 5.61
CA GLU A 87 13.42 -7.38 5.27
C GLU A 87 13.85 -6.70 3.97
N LEU A 88 15.12 -6.36 3.88
CA LEU A 88 15.72 -5.92 2.62
C LEU A 88 16.01 -7.14 1.74
N GLU A 89 15.91 -6.96 0.43
CA GLU A 89 16.36 -7.95 -0.54
C GLU A 89 17.85 -8.23 -0.30
N ARG A 90 18.20 -9.52 -0.20
CA ARG A 90 19.58 -9.90 0.05
C ARG A 90 20.38 -9.65 -1.23
N ALA A 91 21.42 -8.82 -1.15
CA ALA A 91 22.41 -8.66 -2.20
C ALA A 91 23.20 -9.96 -2.44
#